data_AF-A0A7Y8J5K1-F1
#
_entry.id   AF-A0A7Y8J5K1-F1
#
_cell.length_a   1.000
_cell.length_b   1.000
_cell.length_c   1.000
_cell.angle_alpha   90.00
_cell.angle_beta   90.00
_cell.angle_gamma   90.00
#
_symmetry.space_group_name_H-M   'P 1'
#
loop_
_entity.id
_entity.type
_entity.pdbx_description
1 polymer ?
#
loop_
_entity_poly.entity_id
_entity_poly.type
_entity_poly.pdbx_seq_one_letter_code
_entity_poly.pdbx_strand_id
1 'polypeptide(L)'
;MTVEPKRLLILACSHRKRPDSGLLPAMERYDGPQFQVLRKFLREQPIEAQSIDTFILSANFGLISANQPIPKYDYRMSLQRVQELRPKVSCELEQVLQGNDYSELFISLGKNYWQTLEGYERLVPAEAKVTIAQGSQGGRQAALRRWLYNGLVEQSYGHSVIATQGKAQIRGIEITFTSEQAVELARQALAEGHGDPAGYQSAYVLVDGQRVAPKWLVSQLTGLPVGSFHTGDARRVLQQLGIEVKST
;
A
#
# COMPACT_ATOMS: atom_id res chain seq x y z
N MET A 1 2.73 -31.64 9.31
CA MET A 1 2.02 -30.61 8.51
C MET A 1 2.49 -29.28 9.03
N THR A 2 3.30 -28.55 8.27
CA THR A 2 3.73 -27.20 8.65
C THR A 2 2.54 -26.27 8.44
N VAL A 3 1.95 -25.78 9.53
CA VAL A 3 0.91 -24.76 9.47
C VAL A 3 1.57 -23.51 8.88
N GLU A 4 1.05 -22.99 7.77
CA GLU A 4 1.57 -21.73 7.24
C GLU A 4 1.38 -20.63 8.28
N PRO A 5 2.40 -19.78 8.50
CA PRO A 5 2.35 -18.79 9.55
C PRO A 5 1.27 -17.75 9.24
N LYS A 6 0.29 -17.63 10.14
CA LYS A 6 -0.82 -16.70 9.97
C LYS A 6 -0.35 -15.25 9.96
N ARG A 7 -1.08 -14.41 9.22
CA ARG A 7 -0.86 -12.96 9.12
C ARG A 7 -2.12 -12.20 9.49
N LEU A 8 -1.96 -11.05 10.14
CA LEU A 8 -3.06 -10.19 10.55
C LEU A 8 -3.04 -8.87 9.79
N LEU A 9 -4.15 -8.53 9.15
CA LEU A 9 -4.37 -7.27 8.46
C LEU A 9 -5.38 -6.40 9.22
N ILE A 10 -4.98 -5.19 9.62
CA ILE A 10 -5.88 -4.20 10.23
C ILE A 10 -6.01 -2.98 9.32
N LEU A 11 -7.22 -2.72 8.83
CA LEU A 11 -7.55 -1.55 8.02
C LEU A 11 -8.47 -0.58 8.76
N ALA A 12 -8.31 0.72 8.55
CA ALA A 12 -9.36 1.67 8.93
C ALA A 12 -10.58 1.51 8.03
N CYS A 13 -11.78 1.66 8.59
CA CYS A 13 -13.01 1.76 7.80
C CYS A 13 -12.94 2.92 6.79
N SER A 14 -13.69 2.80 5.69
CA SER A 14 -13.76 3.85 4.67
C SER A 14 -15.02 4.71 4.81
N HIS A 15 -14.88 5.99 4.43
CA HIS A 15 -16.04 6.88 4.28
C HIS A 15 -17.04 6.32 3.27
N ARG A 16 -16.54 5.96 2.07
CA ARG A 16 -17.32 5.30 1.03
C ARG A 16 -17.78 3.92 1.51
N LYS A 17 -19.07 3.66 1.40
CA LYS A 17 -19.69 2.37 1.68
C LYS A 17 -20.62 2.00 0.52
N ARG A 18 -20.71 0.71 0.20
CA ARG A 18 -21.65 0.22 -0.81
C ARG A 18 -23.09 0.59 -0.44
N PRO A 19 -23.90 1.02 -1.42
CA PRO A 19 -25.24 1.57 -1.16
C PRO A 19 -26.29 0.49 -0.88
N ASP A 20 -25.99 -0.78 -1.14
CA ASP A 20 -26.88 -1.93 -1.01
C ASP A 20 -27.59 -1.94 0.35
N SER A 21 -28.88 -2.23 0.34
CA SER A 21 -29.70 -2.34 1.55
C SER A 21 -29.28 -3.55 2.40
N GLY A 22 -29.75 -3.59 3.65
CA GLY A 22 -29.50 -4.71 4.56
C GLY A 22 -28.09 -4.74 5.14
N LEU A 23 -27.66 -5.92 5.58
CA LEU A 23 -26.33 -6.16 6.14
C LEU A 23 -25.40 -6.70 5.05
N LEU A 24 -24.16 -6.22 5.03
CA LEU A 24 -23.10 -6.76 4.19
C LEU A 24 -21.89 -7.10 5.08
N PRO A 25 -21.09 -8.13 4.76
CA PRO A 25 -19.79 -8.31 5.39
C PRO A 25 -19.00 -7.00 5.37
N ALA A 26 -18.30 -6.67 6.44
CA ALA A 26 -17.57 -5.41 6.55
C ALA A 26 -16.60 -5.18 5.36
N MET A 27 -15.94 -6.24 4.88
CA MET A 27 -15.10 -6.24 3.67
C MET A 27 -15.83 -5.75 2.41
N GLU A 28 -17.11 -6.08 2.29
CA GLU A 28 -17.95 -5.72 1.17
C GLU A 28 -18.62 -4.37 1.38
N ARG A 29 -19.03 -4.07 2.62
CA ARG A 29 -19.68 -2.81 2.97
C ARG A 29 -18.75 -1.63 2.73
N TYR A 30 -17.48 -1.73 3.14
CA TYR A 30 -16.51 -0.65 2.97
C TYR A 30 -15.94 -0.64 1.56
N ASP A 31 -15.92 0.54 0.92
CA ASP A 31 -15.56 0.67 -0.49
C ASP A 31 -14.43 1.71 -0.72
N GLY A 32 -13.53 1.84 0.24
CA GLY A 32 -12.31 2.64 0.07
C GLY A 32 -11.29 1.98 -0.86
N PRO A 33 -10.30 2.73 -1.38
CA PRO A 33 -9.28 2.18 -2.27
C PRO A 33 -8.50 0.97 -1.71
N GLN A 34 -8.22 0.96 -0.39
CA GLN A 34 -7.57 -0.19 0.25
C GLN A 34 -8.45 -1.45 0.23
N PHE A 35 -9.77 -1.30 0.35
CA PHE A 35 -10.71 -2.42 0.22
C PHE A 35 -10.80 -2.92 -1.22
N GLN A 36 -10.61 -2.05 -2.22
CA GLN A 36 -10.50 -2.48 -3.62
C GLN A 36 -9.24 -3.31 -3.87
N VAL A 37 -8.09 -2.89 -3.32
CA VAL A 37 -6.84 -3.67 -3.37
C VAL A 37 -7.01 -5.03 -2.71
N LEU A 38 -7.59 -5.06 -1.52
CA LEU A 38 -7.80 -6.29 -0.76
C LEU A 38 -8.77 -7.24 -1.47
N ARG A 39 -9.93 -6.76 -1.93
CA ARG A 39 -10.87 -7.58 -2.71
C ARG A 39 -10.24 -8.12 -4.00
N LYS A 40 -9.37 -7.34 -4.65
CA LYS A 40 -8.62 -7.82 -5.81
C LYS A 40 -7.71 -8.98 -5.43
N PHE A 41 -6.93 -8.84 -4.36
CA PHE A 41 -6.05 -9.90 -3.85
C PHE A 41 -6.84 -11.16 -3.47
N LEU A 42 -7.91 -11.05 -2.69
CA LEU A 42 -8.73 -12.20 -2.27
C LEU A 42 -9.30 -13.00 -3.47
N ARG A 43 -9.62 -12.29 -4.57
CA ARG A 43 -10.10 -12.91 -5.80
C ARG A 43 -9.00 -13.59 -6.62
N GLU A 44 -7.80 -13.00 -6.62
CA GLU A 44 -6.67 -13.45 -7.46
C GLU A 44 -5.81 -14.50 -6.77
N GLN A 45 -5.80 -14.53 -5.44
CA GLN A 45 -4.89 -15.31 -4.59
C GLN A 45 -5.68 -16.00 -3.46
N PRO A 46 -6.67 -16.87 -3.79
CA PRO A 46 -7.59 -17.44 -2.81
C PRO A 46 -6.94 -18.45 -1.85
N ILE A 47 -5.78 -19.01 -2.20
CA ILE A 47 -5.05 -19.94 -1.33
C ILE A 47 -4.32 -19.14 -0.25
N GLU A 48 -3.54 -18.14 -0.66
CA GLU A 48 -2.76 -17.27 0.21
C GLU A 48 -3.67 -16.43 1.11
N ALA A 49 -4.86 -16.06 0.62
CA ALA A 49 -5.88 -15.37 1.39
C ALA A 49 -6.32 -16.14 2.65
N GLN A 50 -6.22 -17.47 2.67
CA GLN A 50 -6.61 -18.28 3.84
C GLN A 50 -5.67 -18.09 5.03
N SER A 51 -4.44 -17.65 4.78
CA SER A 51 -3.45 -17.34 5.83
C SER A 51 -3.62 -15.93 6.43
N ILE A 52 -4.56 -15.12 5.91
CA ILE A 52 -4.71 -13.71 6.31
C ILE A 52 -6.03 -13.50 7.05
N ASP A 53 -5.94 -13.25 8.34
CA ASP A 53 -7.06 -12.73 9.10
C ASP A 53 -7.16 -11.22 8.88
N THR A 54 -8.34 -10.74 8.50
CA THR A 54 -8.58 -9.32 8.29
C THR A 54 -9.56 -8.75 9.30
N PHE A 55 -9.13 -7.68 9.96
CA PHE A 55 -9.92 -6.87 10.86
C PHE A 55 -10.00 -5.41 10.40
N ILE A 56 -11.10 -4.76 10.76
CA ILE A 56 -11.42 -3.40 10.34
C ILE A 56 -11.70 -2.58 11.58
N LEU A 57 -10.97 -1.48 11.75
CA LEU A 57 -11.21 -0.50 12.79
C LEU A 57 -12.29 0.49 12.32
N SER A 58 -13.48 0.34 12.89
CA SER A 58 -14.69 1.08 12.59
C SER A 58 -15.00 2.14 13.64
N ALA A 59 -15.38 3.33 13.20
CA ALA A 59 -15.89 4.38 14.09
C ALA A 59 -17.21 3.98 14.78
N ASN A 60 -18.04 3.14 14.16
CA ASN A 60 -19.28 2.67 14.78
C ASN A 60 -19.06 1.42 15.63
N PHE A 61 -18.28 0.47 15.11
CA PHE A 61 -18.27 -0.89 15.65
C PHE A 61 -17.03 -1.24 16.47
N GLY A 62 -16.00 -0.39 16.49
CA GLY A 62 -14.69 -0.74 17.06
C GLY A 62 -13.90 -1.63 16.11
N LEU A 63 -13.08 -2.53 16.64
CA LEU A 63 -12.34 -3.51 15.85
C LEU A 63 -13.23 -4.71 15.53
N ILE A 64 -13.50 -4.97 14.25
CA ILE A 64 -14.40 -6.03 13.81
C ILE A 64 -13.77 -6.91 12.73
N SER A 65 -14.17 -8.18 12.68
CA SER A 65 -13.77 -9.07 11.58
C SER A 65 -14.29 -8.54 10.24
N ALA A 66 -13.51 -8.76 9.18
CA ALA A 66 -13.90 -8.48 7.79
C ALA A 66 -15.21 -9.16 7.38
N ASN A 67 -15.55 -10.28 8.00
CA ASN A 67 -16.77 -11.06 7.70
C ASN A 67 -17.99 -10.61 8.51
N GLN A 68 -17.82 -9.72 9.50
CA GLN A 68 -18.92 -9.27 10.34
C GLN A 68 -19.96 -8.52 9.48
N PRO A 69 -21.24 -8.96 9.46
CA PRO A 69 -22.29 -8.25 8.75
C PRO A 69 -22.59 -6.90 9.41
N ILE A 70 -22.54 -5.83 8.63
CA ILE A 70 -22.79 -4.47 9.10
C ILE A 70 -23.76 -3.70 8.19
N PRO A 71 -24.64 -2.85 8.76
CA PRO A 71 -25.50 -1.98 7.99
C PRO A 71 -24.70 -0.85 7.33
N LYS A 72 -25.32 -0.17 6.36
CA LYS A 72 -24.83 1.13 5.90
C LYS A 72 -24.99 2.15 7.04
N TYR A 73 -23.97 2.96 7.24
CA TYR A 73 -23.98 4.06 8.21
C TYR A 73 -23.11 5.22 7.73
N ASP A 74 -23.35 6.41 8.24
CA ASP A 74 -22.45 7.55 8.08
C ASP A 74 -22.06 8.10 9.44
N TYR A 75 -20.84 7.78 9.85
CA TYR A 75 -20.27 8.22 11.12
C TYR A 75 -18.77 8.39 10.95
N ARG A 76 -18.30 9.62 11.19
CA ARG A 76 -16.89 9.99 11.08
C ARG A 76 -16.20 9.80 12.43
N MET A 77 -14.97 9.30 12.38
CA MET A 77 -14.15 9.17 13.59
C MET A 77 -13.78 10.56 14.14
N SER A 78 -14.15 10.81 15.39
CA SER A 78 -13.77 12.00 16.17
C SER A 78 -12.79 11.62 17.29
N LEU A 79 -12.09 12.60 17.86
CA LEU A 79 -11.19 12.36 19.00
C LEU A 79 -11.93 11.82 20.23
N GLN A 80 -13.13 12.32 20.49
CA GLN A 80 -13.98 11.77 21.56
C GLN A 80 -14.30 10.30 21.29
N ARG A 81 -14.67 9.96 20.05
CA ARG A 81 -14.97 8.58 19.69
C ARG A 81 -13.77 7.66 19.84
N VAL A 82 -12.57 8.16 19.54
CA VAL A 82 -11.31 7.42 19.76
C VAL A 82 -11.17 7.03 21.22
N GLN A 83 -11.39 7.97 22.14
CA GLN A 83 -11.27 7.74 23.58
C GLN A 83 -12.31 6.72 24.06
N GLU A 84 -13.56 6.84 23.60
CA GLU A 84 -14.63 5.89 23.91
C GLU A 84 -14.33 4.47 23.41
N LEU A 85 -13.76 4.36 22.20
CA LEU A 85 -13.49 3.06 21.58
C LEU A 85 -12.25 2.37 22.12
N ARG A 86 -11.26 3.13 22.63
CA ARG A 86 -9.94 2.59 22.95
C ARG A 86 -9.94 1.39 23.91
N PRO A 87 -10.69 1.39 25.04
CA PRO A 87 -10.72 0.22 25.94
C PRO A 87 -11.24 -1.03 25.23
N LYS A 88 -12.34 -0.89 24.48
CA LYS A 88 -12.92 -1.99 23.70
C LYS A 88 -11.98 -2.46 22.60
N VAL A 89 -11.42 -1.55 21.81
CA VAL A 89 -10.48 -1.90 20.73
C VAL A 89 -9.24 -2.62 21.27
N SER A 90 -8.75 -2.24 22.45
CA SER A 90 -7.60 -2.89 23.09
C SER A 90 -7.93 -4.32 23.53
N CYS A 91 -9.09 -4.52 24.18
CA CYS A 91 -9.57 -5.84 24.59
C CYS A 91 -9.76 -6.77 23.38
N GLU A 92 -10.43 -6.29 22.35
CA GLU A 92 -10.67 -7.08 21.14
C GLU A 92 -9.37 -7.39 20.39
N LEU A 93 -8.41 -6.46 20.35
CA LEU A 93 -7.10 -6.72 19.76
C LEU A 93 -6.34 -7.79 20.54
N GLU A 94 -6.35 -7.70 21.87
CA GLU A 94 -5.73 -8.71 22.75
C GLU A 94 -6.32 -10.10 22.51
N GLN A 95 -7.66 -10.21 22.43
CA GLN A 95 -8.34 -11.47 22.14
C GLN A 95 -7.96 -12.05 20.77
N VAL A 96 -7.86 -11.20 19.75
CA VAL A 96 -7.46 -11.62 18.39
C VAL A 96 -6.04 -12.18 18.40
N LEU A 97 -5.12 -11.50 19.09
CA LEU A 97 -3.71 -11.88 19.16
C LEU A 97 -3.47 -13.11 20.04
N GLN A 98 -4.16 -13.26 21.16
CA GLN A 98 -4.04 -14.44 22.03
C GLN A 98 -4.66 -15.70 21.41
N GLY A 99 -5.64 -15.55 20.52
CA GLY A 99 -6.30 -16.67 19.85
C GLY A 99 -5.55 -17.24 18.65
N ASN A 100 -4.46 -16.62 18.19
CA ASN A 100 -3.77 -16.99 16.95
C ASN A 100 -2.27 -16.68 17.00
N ASP A 101 -1.46 -17.60 16.46
CA ASP A 101 -0.01 -17.40 16.32
C ASP A 101 0.32 -16.58 15.06
N TYR A 102 0.15 -15.25 15.14
CA TYR A 102 0.48 -14.35 14.03
C TYR A 102 1.99 -14.11 13.93
N SER A 103 2.54 -14.37 12.75
CA SER A 103 3.95 -14.06 12.41
C SER A 103 4.15 -12.65 11.88
N GLU A 104 3.11 -12.05 11.30
CA GLU A 104 3.19 -10.74 10.66
C GLU A 104 1.89 -9.96 10.83
N LEU A 105 2.01 -8.68 11.15
CA LEU A 105 0.92 -7.73 11.26
C LEU A 105 1.10 -6.60 10.25
N PHE A 106 0.03 -6.21 9.58
CA PHE A 106 -0.02 -4.99 8.78
C PHE A 106 -1.13 -4.08 9.26
N ILE A 107 -0.78 -2.85 9.62
CA ILE A 107 -1.70 -1.88 10.18
C ILE A 107 -1.74 -0.65 9.27
N SER A 108 -2.90 -0.35 8.69
CA SER A 108 -3.09 0.85 7.86
C SER A 108 -4.24 1.69 8.38
N LEU A 109 -3.89 2.59 9.30
CA LEU A 109 -4.81 3.53 9.92
C LEU A 109 -4.53 4.97 9.47
N GLY A 110 -5.58 5.79 9.46
CA GLY A 110 -5.41 7.24 9.34
C GLY A 110 -4.97 7.85 10.67
N LYS A 111 -4.47 9.09 10.65
CA LYS A 111 -4.03 9.81 11.86
C LYS A 111 -5.07 9.79 12.99
N ASN A 112 -6.34 10.00 12.66
CA ASN A 112 -7.45 10.01 13.63
C ASN A 112 -7.80 8.63 14.19
N TYR A 113 -7.33 7.54 13.56
CA TYR A 113 -7.60 6.17 14.00
C TYR A 113 -6.43 5.60 14.79
N TRP A 114 -5.20 6.09 14.58
CA TRP A 114 -4.01 5.54 15.21
C TRP A 114 -4.09 5.54 16.75
N GLN A 115 -4.66 6.61 17.31
CA GLN A 115 -4.80 6.78 18.76
C GLN A 115 -5.67 5.71 19.43
N THR A 116 -6.54 5.00 18.70
CA THR A 116 -7.32 3.90 19.30
C THR A 116 -6.47 2.65 19.54
N LEU A 117 -5.31 2.54 18.88
CA LEU A 117 -4.37 1.42 19.04
C LEU A 117 -3.20 1.75 19.95
N GLU A 118 -3.13 2.94 20.56
CA GLU A 118 -2.00 3.27 21.44
C GLU A 118 -1.83 2.23 22.56
N GLY A 119 -0.65 1.61 22.62
CA GLY A 119 -0.32 0.53 23.54
C GLY A 119 -0.42 -0.86 22.93
N TYR A 120 -0.77 -0.99 21.64
CA TYR A 120 -0.79 -2.27 20.92
C TYR A 120 0.55 -3.00 20.97
N GLU A 121 1.67 -2.28 21.09
CA GLU A 121 3.02 -2.85 21.17
C GLU A 121 3.19 -3.81 22.34
N ARG A 122 2.40 -3.64 23.41
CA ARG A 122 2.39 -4.53 24.59
C ARG A 122 1.58 -5.81 24.36
N LEU A 123 0.75 -5.83 23.33
CA LEU A 123 -0.14 -6.95 22.99
C LEU A 123 0.45 -7.83 21.89
N VAL A 124 1.29 -7.27 21.03
CA VAL A 124 1.87 -7.98 19.89
C VAL A 124 2.99 -8.93 20.36
N PRO A 125 3.01 -10.20 19.89
CA PRO A 125 4.12 -11.12 20.17
C PRO A 125 5.47 -10.53 19.75
N ALA A 126 6.52 -10.76 20.55
CA ALA A 126 7.84 -10.16 20.32
C ALA A 126 8.47 -10.57 18.98
N GLU A 127 8.15 -11.77 18.50
CA GLU A 127 8.67 -12.34 17.26
C GLU A 127 7.87 -11.89 16.02
N ALA A 128 6.69 -11.29 16.21
CA ALA A 128 5.82 -10.91 15.11
C ALA A 128 6.34 -9.65 14.40
N LYS A 129 6.48 -9.72 13.08
CA LYS A 129 6.87 -8.57 12.27
C LYS A 129 5.71 -7.60 12.10
N VAL A 130 5.85 -6.36 12.58
CA VAL A 130 4.81 -5.33 12.45
C VAL A 130 5.16 -4.34 11.33
N THR A 131 4.25 -4.15 10.39
CA THR A 131 4.33 -3.12 9.35
C THR A 131 3.22 -2.09 9.52
N ILE A 132 3.58 -0.83 9.76
CA ILE A 132 2.61 0.28 9.86
C ILE A 132 2.64 1.10 8.57
N ALA A 133 1.52 1.17 7.87
CA ALA A 133 1.41 1.94 6.64
C ALA A 133 1.24 3.43 6.97
N GLN A 134 2.23 4.23 6.60
CA GLN A 134 2.24 5.68 6.81
C GLN A 134 2.16 6.46 5.49
N GLY A 135 1.93 7.78 5.58
CA GLY A 135 1.93 8.68 4.43
C GLY A 135 0.57 8.78 3.71
N SER A 136 0.64 9.20 2.44
CA SER A 136 -0.55 9.50 1.64
C SER A 136 -1.46 8.27 1.45
N GLN A 137 -2.71 8.49 1.06
CA GLN A 137 -3.63 7.37 0.75
C GLN A 137 -3.07 6.44 -0.33
N GLY A 138 -2.39 6.98 -1.35
CA GLY A 138 -1.72 6.19 -2.38
C GLY A 138 -0.51 5.41 -1.84
N GLY A 139 0.29 6.02 -0.97
CA GLY A 139 1.43 5.35 -0.33
C GLY A 139 0.99 4.15 0.51
N ARG A 140 -0.07 4.31 1.31
CA ARG A 140 -0.63 3.22 2.12
C ARG A 140 -1.21 2.08 1.28
N GLN A 141 -1.85 2.38 0.15
CA GLN A 141 -2.29 1.37 -0.81
C GLN A 141 -1.13 0.58 -1.42
N ALA A 142 -0.04 1.26 -1.80
CA ALA A 142 1.14 0.61 -2.35
C ALA A 142 1.81 -0.30 -1.30
N ALA A 143 1.89 0.16 -0.04
CA ALA A 143 2.38 -0.64 1.08
C ALA A 143 1.51 -1.89 1.30
N LEU A 144 0.18 -1.72 1.32
CA LEU A 144 -0.77 -2.82 1.46
C LEU A 144 -0.60 -3.84 0.32
N ARG A 145 -0.51 -3.36 -0.92
CA ARG A 145 -0.29 -4.24 -2.08
C ARG A 145 1.04 -4.97 -1.96
N ARG A 146 2.13 -4.32 -1.56
CA ARG A 146 3.41 -5.01 -1.38
C ARG A 146 3.30 -6.10 -0.32
N TRP A 147 2.70 -5.78 0.82
CA TRP A 147 2.55 -6.70 1.94
C TRP A 147 1.70 -7.93 1.60
N LEU A 148 0.55 -7.73 0.95
CA LEU A 148 -0.33 -8.83 0.54
C LEU A 148 0.40 -9.84 -0.37
N TYR A 149 1.23 -9.34 -1.28
CA TYR A 149 1.93 -10.15 -2.29
C TYR A 149 3.37 -10.53 -1.90
N ASN A 150 3.82 -10.21 -0.68
CA ASN A 150 5.23 -10.30 -0.28
C ASN A 150 5.77 -11.75 -0.20
N GLY A 151 4.91 -12.78 -0.27
CA GLY A 151 5.30 -14.20 -0.34
C GLY A 151 5.06 -14.87 -1.71
N LEU A 152 4.33 -14.21 -2.62
CA LEU A 152 4.02 -14.75 -3.96
C LEU A 152 5.20 -14.64 -4.92
N VAL A 153 6.17 -13.78 -4.60
CA VAL A 153 7.38 -13.59 -5.41
C VAL A 153 8.33 -14.80 -5.28
N GLU A 154 8.30 -15.52 -4.16
CA GLU A 154 9.18 -16.69 -3.96
C GLU A 154 8.65 -17.98 -4.60
N GLN A 155 7.33 -18.15 -4.74
CA GLN A 155 6.76 -19.37 -5.35
C GLN A 155 6.46 -19.26 -6.85
N SER A 156 6.43 -18.04 -7.41
CA SER A 156 6.16 -17.83 -8.84
C SER A 156 7.43 -17.78 -9.72
N TYR A 157 8.63 -17.83 -9.12
CA TYR A 157 9.90 -17.76 -9.83
C TYR A 157 10.77 -18.98 -9.55
N GLY A 158 10.30 -20.14 -10.01
CA GLY A 158 11.20 -21.17 -10.50
C GLY A 158 11.85 -20.71 -11.81
N HIS A 159 12.67 -19.66 -11.77
CA HIS A 159 13.81 -19.32 -12.64
C HIS A 159 14.18 -17.83 -12.50
N SER A 160 15.47 -17.61 -12.26
CA SER A 160 16.22 -16.35 -12.41
C SER A 160 16.13 -15.32 -11.29
N VAL A 161 16.83 -15.62 -10.20
CA VAL A 161 17.62 -14.62 -9.48
C VAL A 161 18.84 -14.28 -10.35
N ILE A 162 18.74 -13.22 -11.17
CA ILE A 162 19.83 -12.28 -11.50
C ILE A 162 19.17 -10.93 -11.75
N ALA A 163 19.67 -9.88 -11.11
CA ALA A 163 19.31 -8.50 -11.39
C ALA A 163 19.43 -8.19 -12.89
N THR A 164 18.31 -7.97 -13.57
CA THR A 164 18.34 -7.25 -14.86
C THR A 164 18.19 -5.77 -14.56
N GLN A 165 19.31 -5.11 -14.29
CA GLN A 165 19.38 -3.66 -14.50
C GLN A 165 18.92 -3.37 -15.93
N GLY A 166 17.89 -2.53 -16.07
CA GLY A 166 17.45 -2.03 -17.37
C GLY A 166 16.12 -2.55 -17.93
N LYS A 167 15.31 -3.27 -17.14
CA LYS A 167 13.92 -3.57 -17.49
C LYS A 167 12.95 -3.11 -16.39
N ALA A 168 11.94 -2.34 -16.77
CA ALA A 168 10.90 -1.86 -15.86
C ALA A 168 9.52 -1.93 -16.52
N GLN A 169 8.46 -2.02 -15.69
CA GLN A 169 7.08 -1.98 -16.18
C GLN A 169 6.26 -0.91 -15.47
N ILE A 170 5.48 -0.16 -16.25
CA ILE A 170 4.53 0.85 -15.75
C ILE A 170 3.29 0.92 -16.65
N ARG A 171 2.11 0.80 -16.03
CA ARG A 171 0.81 0.81 -16.73
C ARG A 171 0.70 -0.20 -17.90
N GLY A 172 1.37 -1.35 -17.78
CA GLY A 172 1.39 -2.38 -18.83
C GLY A 172 2.38 -2.12 -19.97
N ILE A 173 3.11 -0.99 -19.92
CA ILE A 173 4.23 -0.71 -20.82
C ILE A 173 5.49 -1.30 -20.18
N GLU A 174 6.12 -2.23 -20.89
CA GLU A 174 7.48 -2.65 -20.60
C GLU A 174 8.46 -1.70 -21.26
N ILE A 175 9.39 -1.19 -20.47
CA ILE A 175 10.47 -0.34 -20.94
C ILE A 175 11.80 -1.03 -20.66
N THR A 176 12.66 -1.03 -21.68
CA THR A 176 14.01 -1.57 -21.61
C THR A 176 14.97 -0.43 -21.96
N PHE A 177 15.63 0.14 -20.95
CA PHE A 177 16.59 1.24 -21.10
C PHE A 177 17.75 1.05 -20.13
N THR A 178 18.97 1.33 -20.56
CA THR A 178 20.07 1.52 -19.61
C THR A 178 19.94 2.87 -18.90
N SER A 179 20.65 3.04 -17.79
CA SER A 179 20.76 4.33 -17.11
C SER A 179 21.32 5.40 -18.04
N GLU A 180 22.32 5.10 -18.88
CA GLU A 180 22.85 6.08 -19.84
C GLU A 180 21.82 6.48 -20.90
N GLN A 181 21.08 5.52 -21.46
CA GLN A 181 20.05 5.81 -22.47
C GLN A 181 18.91 6.67 -21.90
N ALA A 182 18.52 6.41 -20.66
CA ALA A 182 17.48 7.19 -19.99
C ALA A 182 17.95 8.64 -19.69
N VAL A 183 19.22 8.82 -19.34
CA VAL A 183 19.83 10.14 -19.13
C VAL A 183 19.98 10.89 -20.46
N GLU A 184 20.35 10.22 -21.54
CA GLU A 184 20.43 10.82 -22.89
C GLU A 184 19.06 11.30 -23.39
N LEU A 185 18.01 10.50 -23.21
CA LEU A 185 16.64 10.93 -23.53
C LEU A 185 16.21 12.13 -22.69
N ALA A 186 16.58 12.16 -21.42
CA ALA A 186 16.32 13.32 -20.57
C ALA A 186 17.03 14.57 -21.08
N ARG A 187 18.29 14.45 -21.52
CA ARG A 187 19.09 15.55 -22.08
C ARG A 187 18.45 16.11 -23.34
N GLN A 188 18.03 15.24 -24.27
CA GLN A 188 17.35 15.64 -25.50
C GLN A 188 16.03 16.36 -25.20
N ALA A 189 15.19 15.79 -24.33
CA ALA A 189 13.92 16.40 -23.94
C ALA A 189 14.08 17.75 -23.23
N LEU A 190 15.17 17.95 -22.47
CA LEU A 190 15.52 19.24 -21.88
C LEU A 190 15.93 20.26 -22.94
N ALA A 191 16.74 19.86 -23.93
CA ALA A 191 17.18 20.72 -25.02
C ALA A 191 16.02 21.16 -25.93
N GLU A 192 15.03 20.27 -26.13
CA GLU A 192 13.84 20.51 -26.94
C GLU A 192 12.71 21.24 -26.19
N GLY A 193 12.85 21.45 -24.88
CA GLY A 193 11.86 22.16 -24.08
C GLY A 193 10.57 21.37 -23.82
N HIS A 194 10.65 20.04 -23.75
CA HIS A 194 9.47 19.19 -23.59
C HIS A 194 8.92 19.19 -22.15
N GLY A 195 7.68 19.66 -21.98
CA GLY A 195 6.93 19.55 -20.72
C GLY A 195 7.47 20.41 -19.57
N ASP A 196 7.18 20.00 -18.33
CA ASP A 196 7.64 20.68 -17.11
C ASP A 196 8.65 19.82 -16.31
N PRO A 197 9.96 19.94 -16.58
CA PRO A 197 11.00 19.21 -15.86
C PRO A 197 11.18 19.66 -14.41
N ALA A 198 10.72 20.87 -14.05
CA ALA A 198 10.86 21.46 -12.72
C ALA A 198 9.67 21.14 -11.79
N GLY A 199 8.64 20.45 -12.29
CA GLY A 199 7.42 20.08 -11.58
C GLY A 199 7.58 19.03 -10.46
N TYR A 200 8.59 19.16 -9.61
CA TYR A 200 8.83 18.31 -8.44
C TYR A 200 8.72 19.08 -7.11
N GLN A 201 8.25 18.40 -6.07
CA GLN A 201 8.08 18.99 -4.73
C GLN A 201 9.04 18.39 -3.70
N SER A 202 9.26 17.08 -3.73
CA SER A 202 10.00 16.35 -2.67
C SER A 202 11.01 15.32 -3.19
N ALA A 203 11.17 15.19 -4.51
CA ALA A 203 12.05 14.21 -5.13
C ALA A 203 12.55 14.67 -6.50
N TYR A 204 13.82 14.42 -6.81
CA TYR A 204 14.43 14.80 -8.08
C TYR A 204 15.43 13.74 -8.58
N VAL A 205 15.68 13.74 -9.88
CA VAL A 205 16.79 13.02 -10.53
C VAL A 205 17.81 14.06 -10.99
N LEU A 206 19.10 13.73 -10.89
CA LEU A 206 20.16 14.56 -11.45
C LEU A 206 20.45 14.11 -12.89
N VAL A 207 20.29 15.02 -13.83
CA VAL A 207 20.67 14.86 -15.24
C VAL A 207 21.69 15.95 -15.52
N ASP A 208 22.96 15.58 -15.70
CA ASP A 208 24.08 16.51 -15.90
C ASP A 208 24.14 17.67 -14.87
N GLY A 209 23.82 17.36 -13.61
CA GLY A 209 23.80 18.34 -12.51
C GLY A 209 22.50 19.17 -12.40
N GLN A 210 21.60 19.09 -13.39
CA GLN A 210 20.27 19.68 -13.33
C GLN A 210 19.29 18.75 -12.62
N ARG A 211 18.44 19.34 -11.75
CA ARG A 211 17.37 18.61 -11.08
C ARG A 211 16.14 18.52 -11.97
N VAL A 212 15.65 17.30 -12.20
CA VAL A 212 14.43 17.04 -12.96
C VAL A 212 13.43 16.21 -12.16
N ALA A 213 12.14 16.38 -12.46
CA ALA A 213 11.08 15.66 -11.78
C ALA A 213 11.08 14.17 -12.18
N PRO A 214 11.03 13.23 -11.22
CA PRO A 214 11.03 11.79 -11.52
C PRO A 214 9.87 11.37 -12.42
N LYS A 215 8.70 12.01 -12.23
CA LYS A 215 7.53 11.71 -13.06
C LYS A 215 7.67 12.24 -14.48
N TRP A 216 8.30 13.40 -14.65
CA TRP A 216 8.59 13.95 -15.96
C TRP A 216 9.53 13.02 -16.73
N LEU A 217 10.60 12.55 -16.08
CA LEU A 217 11.55 11.64 -16.71
C LEU A 217 10.87 10.33 -17.16
N VAL A 218 10.06 9.72 -16.31
CA VAL A 218 9.30 8.50 -16.70
C VAL A 218 8.28 8.78 -17.81
N SER A 219 7.74 9.99 -17.89
CA SER A 219 6.87 10.41 -19.01
C SER A 219 7.64 10.41 -20.33
N GLN A 220 8.88 10.93 -20.36
CA GLN A 220 9.74 10.90 -21.55
C GLN A 220 10.07 9.47 -21.98
N LEU A 221 10.35 8.58 -21.01
CA LEU A 221 10.72 7.19 -21.30
C LEU A 221 9.56 6.31 -21.81
N THR A 222 8.32 6.71 -21.53
CA THR A 222 7.13 5.86 -21.76
C THR A 222 6.10 6.47 -22.70
N GLY A 223 6.20 7.77 -23.00
CA GLY A 223 5.17 8.55 -23.69
C GLY A 223 3.88 8.74 -22.87
N LEU A 224 3.81 8.22 -21.64
CA LEU A 224 2.63 8.34 -20.81
C LEU A 224 2.52 9.76 -20.23
N PRO A 225 1.32 10.37 -20.18
CA PRO A 225 1.15 11.66 -19.53
C PRO A 225 1.55 11.60 -18.05
N VAL A 226 2.22 12.64 -17.54
CA VAL A 226 2.64 12.74 -16.12
C VAL A 226 1.46 12.49 -15.15
N GLY A 227 0.23 12.83 -15.53
CA GLY A 227 -0.97 12.57 -14.72
C GLY A 227 -1.40 11.10 -14.61
N SER A 228 -0.91 10.21 -15.47
CA SER A 228 -1.38 8.82 -15.59
C SER A 228 -0.75 7.84 -14.59
N PHE A 229 0.31 8.25 -13.89
CA PHE A 229 1.00 7.44 -12.87
C PHE A 229 1.43 8.29 -11.67
N HIS A 230 1.70 7.64 -10.54
CA HIS A 230 2.05 8.33 -9.29
C HIS A 230 3.56 8.51 -9.16
N THR A 231 4.00 9.42 -8.29
CA THR A 231 5.43 9.64 -8.00
C THR A 231 6.14 8.38 -7.50
N GLY A 232 5.42 7.51 -6.77
CA GLY A 232 5.95 6.22 -6.34
C GLY A 232 6.18 5.24 -7.50
N ASP A 233 5.30 5.25 -8.51
CA ASP A 233 5.47 4.45 -9.72
C ASP A 233 6.72 4.90 -10.49
N ALA A 234 6.89 6.21 -10.62
CA ALA A 234 8.04 6.80 -11.30
C ALA A 234 9.35 6.46 -10.58
N ARG A 235 9.39 6.58 -9.25
CA ARG A 235 10.56 6.22 -8.43
C ARG A 235 10.96 4.76 -8.61
N ARG A 236 9.99 3.85 -8.52
CA ARG A 236 10.22 2.41 -8.69
C ARG A 236 10.79 2.10 -10.07
N VAL A 237 10.20 2.68 -11.12
CA VAL A 237 10.67 2.49 -12.50
C VAL A 237 12.11 2.94 -12.66
N LEU A 238 12.43 4.15 -12.22
CA LEU A 238 13.79 4.69 -12.34
C LEU A 238 14.80 3.85 -11.57
N GLN A 239 14.47 3.39 -10.36
CA GLN A 239 15.32 2.48 -9.60
C GLN A 239 15.56 1.15 -10.32
N GLN A 240 14.54 0.58 -10.97
CA GLN A 240 14.67 -0.66 -11.77
C GLN A 240 15.55 -0.45 -13.02
N LEU A 241 15.62 0.77 -13.54
CA LEU A 241 16.53 1.18 -14.61
C LEU A 241 17.92 1.59 -14.10
N GLY A 242 18.20 1.47 -12.80
CA GLY A 242 19.49 1.85 -12.21
C GLY A 242 19.69 3.35 -12.04
N ILE A 243 18.63 4.15 -12.08
CA ILE A 243 18.67 5.61 -11.96
C ILE A 243 18.38 6.02 -10.51
N GLU A 244 19.30 6.79 -9.93
CA GLU A 244 19.18 7.29 -8.56
C GLU A 244 18.13 8.41 -8.47
N VAL A 245 17.17 8.27 -7.54
CA VAL A 245 16.19 9.32 -7.23
C VAL A 245 16.47 9.89 -5.85
N LYS A 246 16.80 11.17 -5.79
CA LYS A 246 17.10 11.90 -4.56
C LYS A 246 15.83 12.51 -3.98
N SER A 247 15.84 12.76 -2.67
CA SER A 247 14.80 13.54 -1.99
C SER A 247 15.34 14.94 -1.73
N THR A 248 14.46 15.94 -1.74
CA THR A 248 14.82 17.32 -1.36
C THR A 248 15.02 17.46 0.14
#